data_AF-A0A5N4CPB6-F1
#
_entry.id   AF-A0A5N4CPB6-F1
#
_cell.length_a   1.000
_cell.length_b   1.000
_cell.length_c   1.000
_cell.angle_alpha   90.00
_cell.angle_beta   90.00
_cell.angle_gamma   90.00
#
_symmetry.space_group_name_H-M   'P 1'
#
loop_
_entity.id
_entity.type
_entity.pdbx_description
1 polymer ?
#
loop_
_entity_poly.entity_id
_entity_poly.type
_entity_poly.pdbx_seq_one_letter_code
_entity_poly.pdbx_strand_id
1 'polypeptide(L)'
;MERKKIESKGDDENKVTEGGKHGMYWLEGSEEQKQETGRSSGLGMTNLSGLGKEGSVDILRLTLQSELTGDELERIAQQAGRKTYAMVSGRSAGHSLASELVESNDGHEEIIKVYLKGRSGDKMIHEKNINQLKSEVQYIQEARNCLQKLREDISSKLDRDLGDSLPQQEIQVVLEKPNGFNQSLPPEVDTCINGDVESLRKTVQDLLVKLQEAEQQRQSDRAGFEVTLSQYQREAEQSHAALQRAEDRVEQKEAEVGELQRRLLGMETEHQALLTKVKEGETALEELRSKNGDCQVEQEKAASLEKEVAGLREKIHHLDDMLKSQQRKVRQMIEQLQNSKAVIQSKDTAIQELKEKIAYLEAENLEMHDRMEHLIEKQISYGNFSTQNRAKTENPSSVRIAKPPSPKPMPLIRVVET
;
A
#
# COMPACT_ATOMS: atom_id res chain seq x y z
N MET A 1 -9.94 -38.16 57.11
CA MET A 1 -11.18 -38.27 57.90
C MET A 1 -11.78 -36.87 57.97
N GLU A 2 -13.02 -36.58 57.62
CA GLU A 2 -14.14 -37.43 57.25
C GLU A 2 -15.17 -36.52 56.55
N ARG A 3 -15.74 -37.01 55.46
CA ARG A 3 -16.89 -36.40 54.78
C ARG A 3 -18.09 -36.50 55.72
N LYS A 4 -18.93 -35.46 55.80
CA LYS A 4 -20.35 -35.66 56.15
C LYS A 4 -21.26 -35.02 55.12
N LYS A 5 -21.96 -35.94 54.45
CA LYS A 5 -23.09 -35.82 53.53
C LYS A 5 -24.34 -36.13 54.36
N ILE A 6 -25.34 -35.25 54.34
CA ILE A 6 -26.75 -35.46 54.70
C ILE A 6 -27.49 -34.33 53.94
N GLU A 7 -28.27 -34.45 52.86
CA GLU A 7 -29.30 -35.37 52.34
C GLU A 7 -30.69 -35.29 53.01
N SER A 8 -31.68 -34.92 52.18
CA SER A 8 -33.15 -35.07 52.33
C SER A 8 -33.86 -34.07 53.26
N LYS A 9 -35.07 -33.54 53.01
CA LYS A 9 -36.21 -33.68 52.07
C LYS A 9 -37.07 -32.41 52.35
N GLY A 10 -37.75 -31.75 51.42
CA GLY A 10 -38.94 -32.21 50.68
C GLY A 10 -40.18 -31.43 51.17
N ASP A 11 -40.98 -30.96 50.20
CA ASP A 11 -42.40 -30.58 50.28
C ASP A 11 -42.71 -29.15 50.81
N ASP A 12 -43.63 -28.34 50.28
CA ASP A 12 -44.49 -28.39 49.09
C ASP A 12 -45.16 -27.00 48.91
N GLU A 13 -45.97 -26.86 47.86
CA GLU A 13 -46.99 -25.81 47.56
C GLU A 13 -46.61 -24.76 46.49
N ASN A 14 -46.98 -24.99 45.22
CA ASN A 14 -48.22 -24.55 44.53
C ASN A 14 -48.29 -23.03 44.35
N LYS A 15 -48.61 -22.42 43.20
CA LYS A 15 -49.31 -22.80 41.96
C LYS A 15 -49.14 -21.57 41.03
N VAL A 16 -49.07 -21.65 39.70
CA VAL A 16 -50.21 -21.44 38.79
C VAL A 16 -49.64 -21.33 37.35
N THR A 17 -50.07 -22.28 36.48
CA THR A 17 -50.49 -22.21 35.04
C THR A 17 -49.78 -21.27 34.08
N GLU A 18 -49.57 -21.52 32.78
CA GLU A 18 -49.96 -22.45 31.70
C GLU A 18 -49.12 -21.93 30.51
N GLY A 19 -48.76 -22.61 29.42
CA GLY A 19 -49.32 -23.76 28.73
C GLY A 19 -49.08 -23.54 27.21
N GLY A 20 -48.63 -24.59 26.51
CA GLY A 20 -48.49 -24.67 25.04
C GLY A 20 -47.02 -24.67 24.56
N LYS A 21 -46.27 -25.77 24.38
CA LYS A 21 -46.50 -27.11 23.79
C LYS A 21 -47.04 -27.09 22.35
N HIS A 22 -46.22 -27.60 21.41
CA HIS A 22 -46.41 -28.72 20.45
C HIS A 22 -45.04 -28.84 19.72
N GLY A 23 -44.26 -29.93 19.65
CA GLY A 23 -44.56 -31.36 19.45
C GLY A 23 -44.95 -31.58 17.98
N MET A 24 -44.35 -32.42 17.12
CA MET A 24 -43.54 -33.63 17.26
C MET A 24 -42.80 -33.95 15.93
N TYR A 25 -41.80 -34.83 16.05
CA TYR A 25 -41.15 -35.75 15.10
C TYR A 25 -41.98 -36.35 13.95
N TRP A 26 -41.30 -36.71 12.84
CA TRP A 26 -41.18 -38.02 12.13
C TRP A 26 -40.18 -37.80 10.95
N LEU A 27 -39.02 -38.45 10.78
CA LEU A 27 -38.60 -39.84 10.44
C LEU A 27 -38.81 -40.29 8.96
N GLU A 28 -37.76 -40.95 8.43
CA GLU A 28 -37.60 -41.72 7.16
C GLU A 28 -37.51 -40.93 5.84
N GLY A 29 -36.71 -41.30 4.82
CA GLY A 29 -35.92 -42.49 4.47
C GLY A 29 -35.64 -42.48 2.95
N SER A 30 -34.83 -43.45 2.45
CA SER A 30 -34.45 -43.76 1.04
C SER A 30 -33.19 -43.07 0.49
N GLU A 31 -32.02 -43.73 0.37
CA GLU A 31 -31.63 -44.86 -0.51
C GLU A 31 -31.81 -44.58 -2.02
N GLU A 32 -30.70 -44.46 -2.75
CA GLU A 32 -30.52 -45.21 -4.01
C GLU A 32 -29.03 -45.33 -4.42
N GLN A 33 -28.60 -46.58 -4.61
CA GLN A 33 -27.37 -47.03 -5.24
C GLN A 33 -27.56 -47.24 -6.76
N LYS A 34 -26.48 -47.10 -7.56
CA LYS A 34 -25.91 -48.12 -8.49
C LYS A 34 -24.83 -47.48 -9.38
N GLN A 35 -23.57 -47.98 -9.38
CA GLN A 35 -23.00 -49.05 -10.25
C GLN A 35 -22.94 -48.65 -11.74
N GLU A 36 -21.89 -48.84 -12.55
CA GLU A 36 -20.69 -49.69 -12.51
C GLU A 36 -19.80 -49.37 -13.76
N THR A 37 -18.64 -50.03 -13.84
CA THR A 37 -17.72 -50.20 -15.00
C THR A 37 -16.67 -49.10 -15.23
N GLY A 38 -15.40 -49.37 -15.51
CA GLY A 38 -14.66 -50.62 -15.64
C GLY A 38 -13.15 -50.37 -15.81
N ARG A 39 -12.36 -51.32 -15.28
CA ARG A 39 -11.13 -51.90 -15.84
C ARG A 39 -10.03 -50.97 -16.43
N SER A 40 -8.81 -51.14 -15.90
CA SER A 40 -7.65 -51.73 -16.63
C SER A 40 -6.30 -51.13 -16.21
N SER A 41 -5.31 -52.01 -15.99
CA SER A 41 -3.85 -51.87 -16.19
C SER A 41 -3.12 -50.71 -15.47
N GLY A 42 -2.09 -50.91 -14.64
CA GLY A 42 -1.09 -51.97 -14.63
C GLY A 42 0.12 -51.61 -15.49
N LEU A 43 1.00 -50.71 -15.02
CA LEU A 43 2.42 -50.51 -15.38
C LEU A 43 3.02 -49.75 -14.17
N GLY A 44 3.98 -50.22 -13.37
CA GLY A 44 5.16 -50.98 -13.70
C GLY A 44 6.30 -50.01 -14.02
N MET A 45 7.05 -49.53 -13.02
CA MET A 45 8.44 -49.08 -13.21
C MET A 45 9.27 -49.37 -11.96
N THR A 46 10.20 -50.29 -12.16
CA THR A 46 11.30 -50.70 -11.30
C THR A 46 12.48 -49.72 -11.42
N ASN A 47 13.08 -49.42 -10.27
CA ASN A 47 14.51 -49.50 -9.95
C ASN A 47 15.60 -48.60 -10.61
N LEU A 48 16.55 -48.28 -9.71
CA LEU A 48 18.02 -48.14 -9.86
C LEU A 48 18.62 -46.75 -10.12
N SER A 49 19.14 -46.19 -9.01
CA SER A 49 20.54 -45.76 -8.77
C SER A 49 21.39 -45.24 -9.93
N GLY A 50 22.05 -44.09 -9.71
CA GLY A 50 23.29 -43.75 -10.42
C GLY A 50 23.82 -42.36 -10.05
N LEU A 51 24.96 -42.33 -9.34
CA LEU A 51 25.77 -41.14 -9.08
C LEU A 51 26.27 -40.49 -10.39
N GLY A 52 26.32 -39.16 -10.41
CA GLY A 52 27.06 -38.37 -11.40
C GLY A 52 27.27 -36.94 -10.92
N LYS A 53 28.53 -36.52 -10.81
CA LYS A 53 29.01 -35.23 -10.29
C LYS A 53 28.86 -34.07 -11.28
N GLU A 54 28.75 -32.87 -10.68
CA GLU A 54 29.23 -31.54 -11.11
C GLU A 54 28.69 -30.89 -12.39
N GLY A 55 27.99 -29.77 -12.16
CA GLY A 55 27.69 -28.72 -13.14
C GLY A 55 26.99 -27.56 -12.43
N SER A 56 27.78 -26.54 -12.07
CA SER A 56 27.33 -25.31 -11.39
C SER A 56 26.26 -24.56 -12.17
N VAL A 57 25.06 -24.44 -11.61
CA VAL A 57 24.12 -23.34 -11.88
C VAL A 57 23.35 -23.08 -10.57
N ASP A 58 23.60 -21.92 -9.95
CA ASP A 58 22.83 -21.46 -8.78
C ASP A 58 21.39 -21.16 -9.19
N ILE A 59 20.53 -22.18 -9.14
CA ILE A 59 19.08 -22.01 -9.21
C ILE A 59 18.63 -21.66 -7.78
N LEU A 60 18.48 -20.37 -7.50
CA LEU A 60 17.83 -19.87 -6.29
C LEU A 60 16.35 -20.25 -6.31
N ARG A 61 16.06 -21.48 -5.90
CA ARG A 61 14.72 -21.97 -5.63
C ARG A 61 14.32 -21.53 -4.22
N LEU A 62 13.61 -20.41 -4.12
CA LEU A 62 12.98 -19.99 -2.87
C LEU A 62 11.81 -20.93 -2.55
N THR A 63 12.09 -22.02 -1.84
CA THR A 63 11.08 -22.81 -1.15
C THR A 63 10.69 -22.09 0.15
N LEU A 64 9.53 -21.42 0.14
CA LEU A 64 8.83 -21.02 1.36
C LEU A 64 8.29 -22.29 2.04
N GLN A 65 9.07 -22.83 2.98
CA GLN A 65 8.57 -23.66 4.08
C GLN A 65 8.70 -22.76 5.33
N SER A 66 7.65 -22.34 5.99
CA SER A 66 6.76 -23.19 6.78
C SER A 66 5.69 -22.28 7.41
N GLU A 67 4.50 -22.83 7.63
CA GLU A 67 3.45 -22.22 8.44
C GLU A 67 3.98 -22.02 9.87
N LEU A 68 4.32 -20.78 10.22
CA LEU A 68 4.61 -20.40 11.60
C LEU A 68 3.27 -20.14 12.29
N THR A 69 2.92 -21.00 13.24
CA THR A 69 1.75 -20.82 14.11
C THR A 69 1.94 -19.61 15.03
N GLY A 70 0.83 -18.91 15.32
CA GLY A 70 0.82 -17.61 16.04
C GLY A 70 1.59 -17.59 17.37
N ASP A 71 1.67 -18.71 18.07
CA ASP A 71 2.38 -18.84 19.34
C ASP A 71 3.91 -18.69 19.20
N GLU A 72 4.49 -19.01 18.04
CA GLU A 72 5.93 -18.86 17.77
C GLU A 72 6.29 -17.38 17.50
N LEU A 73 5.38 -16.65 16.84
CA LEU A 73 5.50 -15.20 16.60
C LEU A 73 5.38 -14.39 17.90
N GLU A 74 4.53 -14.83 18.83
CA GLU A 74 4.35 -14.16 20.12
C GLU A 74 5.59 -14.31 21.03
N ARG A 75 6.29 -15.44 20.96
CA ARG A 75 7.57 -15.64 21.67
C ARG A 75 8.69 -14.78 21.11
N ILE A 76 8.76 -14.59 19.79
CA ILE A 76 9.72 -13.68 19.14
C ILE A 76 9.42 -12.22 19.50
N ALA A 77 8.15 -11.85 19.58
CA ALA A 77 7.72 -10.51 19.99
C ALA A 77 8.05 -10.22 21.48
N GLN A 78 7.89 -11.20 22.37
CA GLN A 78 8.23 -11.05 23.79
C GLN A 78 9.74 -11.01 24.04
N GLN A 79 10.55 -11.66 23.20
CA GLN A 79 12.01 -11.58 23.30
C GLN A 79 12.60 -10.29 22.69
N ALA A 80 11.84 -9.58 21.85
CA ALA A 80 12.18 -8.27 21.32
C ALA A 80 11.77 -7.12 22.28
N GLY A 81 12.19 -7.22 23.54
CA GLY A 81 12.01 -6.15 24.52
C GLY A 81 12.64 -4.83 24.08
N ARG A 82 11.80 -3.81 23.89
CA ARG A 82 12.13 -2.37 23.79
C ARG A 82 13.22 -1.99 22.79
N LYS A 83 12.82 -1.84 21.51
CA LYS A 83 13.52 -0.95 20.58
C LYS A 83 12.57 0.19 20.22
N THR A 84 12.78 1.36 20.82
CA THR A 84 12.16 2.60 20.36
C THR A 84 12.75 2.95 18.99
N TYR A 85 11.94 2.84 17.95
CA TYR A 85 12.30 3.34 16.63
C TYR A 85 12.12 4.86 16.65
N ALA A 86 13.23 5.59 16.81
CA ALA A 86 13.24 7.01 16.50
C ALA A 86 13.16 7.14 14.97
N MET A 87 12.09 7.77 14.47
CA MET A 87 12.10 8.28 13.10
C MET A 87 13.16 9.36 13.01
N VAL A 88 14.35 9.01 12.55
CA VAL A 88 15.36 9.97 12.14
C VAL A 88 14.87 10.57 10.83
N SER A 89 14.01 11.59 10.94
CA SER A 89 13.86 12.59 9.90
C SER A 89 15.26 13.16 9.66
N GLY A 90 15.86 12.82 8.52
CA GLY A 90 17.15 13.33 8.11
C GLY A 90 17.09 14.85 8.02
N ARG A 91 17.38 15.54 9.12
CA ARG A 91 17.78 16.94 9.11
C ARG A 91 19.15 16.98 8.45
N SER A 92 19.13 17.13 7.13
CA SER A 92 20.26 17.71 6.42
C SER A 92 20.52 19.07 7.05
N ALA A 93 21.66 19.20 7.72
CA ALA A 93 22.26 20.49 8.01
C ALA A 93 22.69 21.10 6.68
N GLY A 94 21.73 21.71 5.98
CA GLY A 94 21.93 22.44 4.74
C GLY A 94 21.74 23.92 5.01
N HIS A 95 22.83 24.67 4.87
CA HIS A 95 22.95 26.10 5.07
C HIS A 95 21.78 26.92 4.50
N SER A 96 21.40 27.97 5.24
CA SER A 96 20.47 29.02 4.81
C SER A 96 20.65 29.34 3.33
N LEU A 97 19.55 29.22 2.59
CA LEU A 97 19.45 29.71 1.23
C LEU A 97 19.71 31.22 1.26
N ALA A 98 20.81 31.65 0.65
CA ALA A 98 21.02 33.05 0.33
C ALA A 98 20.08 33.41 -0.84
N SER A 99 18.82 33.65 -0.53
CA SER A 99 17.88 34.33 -1.42
C SER A 99 18.20 35.81 -1.37
N GLU A 100 18.89 36.34 -2.38
CA GLU A 100 18.99 37.77 -2.59
C GLU A 100 17.73 38.24 -3.32
N LEU A 101 16.89 39.02 -2.63
CA LEU A 101 15.75 39.70 -3.25
C LEU A 101 16.29 40.86 -4.10
N VAL A 102 15.93 40.86 -5.39
CA VAL A 102 16.08 42.03 -6.26
C VAL A 102 14.68 42.58 -6.51
N GLU A 103 14.36 43.70 -5.89
CA GLU A 103 13.10 44.42 -6.12
C GLU A 103 13.16 45.11 -7.49
N SER A 104 12.22 44.80 -8.39
CA SER A 104 12.04 45.54 -9.64
C SER A 104 11.18 46.79 -9.37
N ASN A 105 11.66 47.94 -9.82
CA ASN A 105 10.97 49.24 -9.69
C ASN A 105 9.78 49.43 -10.65
N ASP A 106 9.18 48.36 -11.17
CA ASP A 106 7.97 48.47 -11.97
C ASP A 106 7.08 47.25 -11.74
N GLY A 107 5.81 47.52 -11.45
CA GLY A 107 4.94 46.65 -10.67
C GLY A 107 4.56 45.33 -11.36
N HIS A 108 4.65 44.26 -10.56
CA HIS A 108 3.99 42.96 -10.69
C HIS A 108 4.67 41.87 -11.52
N GLU A 109 5.94 41.53 -11.25
CA GLU A 109 6.39 40.13 -11.30
C GLU A 109 7.47 39.87 -10.24
N GLU A 110 7.14 39.12 -9.19
CA GLU A 110 8.13 38.59 -8.25
C GLU A 110 8.90 37.44 -8.92
N ILE A 111 10.00 37.75 -9.62
CA ILE A 111 10.84 36.70 -10.22
C ILE A 111 11.70 36.07 -9.13
N ILE A 112 11.20 35.01 -8.53
CA ILE A 112 12.01 34.17 -7.65
C ILE A 112 12.98 33.36 -8.53
N LYS A 113 14.23 33.85 -8.65
CA LYS A 113 15.34 33.05 -9.21
C LYS A 113 15.73 31.95 -8.22
N VAL A 114 15.02 30.83 -8.28
CA VAL A 114 15.39 29.62 -7.53
C VAL A 114 16.50 28.90 -8.29
N TYR A 115 17.72 28.94 -7.77
CA TYR A 115 18.78 28.03 -8.23
C TYR A 115 18.50 26.63 -7.68
N LEU A 116 17.70 25.85 -8.41
CA LEU A 116 17.56 24.44 -8.13
C LEU A 116 18.91 23.77 -8.37
N LYS A 117 19.62 23.41 -7.29
CA LYS A 117 20.78 22.54 -7.36
C LYS A 117 20.25 21.16 -7.79
N GLY A 118 20.17 20.94 -9.11
CA GLY A 118 19.88 19.63 -9.68
C GLY A 118 20.76 18.58 -9.03
N ARG A 119 20.14 17.45 -8.68
CA ARG A 119 20.81 16.25 -8.15
C ARG A 119 22.04 16.00 -9.03
N SER A 120 23.20 15.70 -8.45
CA SER A 120 24.47 15.61 -9.20
C SER A 120 24.40 14.72 -10.46
N GLY A 121 23.50 13.74 -10.49
CA GLY A 121 23.19 12.91 -11.67
C GLY A 121 22.43 13.64 -12.80
N ASP A 122 21.48 14.52 -12.50
CA ASP A 122 20.71 15.25 -13.52
C ASP A 122 21.58 16.25 -14.27
N LYS A 123 22.60 16.81 -13.60
CA LYS A 123 23.60 17.68 -14.23
C LYS A 123 24.41 16.94 -15.29
N MET A 124 24.82 15.70 -14.98
CA MET A 124 25.60 14.85 -15.89
C MET A 124 24.76 14.41 -17.10
N ILE A 125 23.46 14.11 -16.90
CA ILE A 125 22.53 13.76 -17.98
C ILE A 125 22.28 14.98 -18.88
N HIS A 126 22.01 16.14 -18.29
CA HIS A 126 21.78 17.39 -19.02
C HIS A 126 23.02 17.83 -19.82
N GLU A 127 24.22 17.68 -19.24
CA GLU A 127 25.48 17.95 -19.94
C GLU A 127 25.72 16.99 -21.10
N LYS A 128 25.43 15.70 -20.93
CA LYS A 128 25.49 14.70 -22.01
C LYS A 128 24.51 15.03 -23.14
N ASN A 129 23.28 15.40 -22.81
CA ASN A 129 22.25 15.79 -23.79
C ASN A 129 22.67 17.06 -24.55
N ILE A 130 23.26 18.05 -23.87
CA ILE A 130 23.80 19.26 -24.51
C ILE A 130 24.95 18.91 -25.47
N ASN A 131 25.87 18.04 -25.05
CA ASN A 131 27.00 17.66 -25.89
C ASN A 131 26.55 16.85 -27.11
N GLN A 132 25.56 15.97 -26.94
CA GLN A 132 24.92 15.27 -28.05
C GLN A 132 24.25 16.26 -29.02
N LEU A 133 23.45 17.19 -28.52
CA LEU A 133 22.81 18.21 -29.35
C LEU A 133 23.83 19.06 -30.11
N LYS A 134 24.96 19.44 -29.48
CA LYS A 134 26.05 20.14 -30.17
C LYS A 134 26.64 19.32 -31.32
N SER A 135 26.84 18.02 -31.10
CA SER A 135 27.36 17.13 -32.16
C SER A 135 26.36 16.93 -33.30
N GLU A 136 25.05 16.86 -33.01
CA GLU A 136 24.00 16.77 -34.02
C GLU A 136 23.88 18.07 -34.83
N VAL A 137 23.94 19.23 -34.17
CA VAL A 137 23.96 20.53 -34.85
C VAL A 137 25.19 20.67 -35.75
N GLN A 138 26.35 20.18 -35.30
CA GLN A 138 27.55 20.13 -36.12
C GLN A 138 27.36 19.24 -37.36
N TYR A 139 26.78 18.04 -37.19
CA TYR A 139 26.48 17.15 -38.31
C TYR A 139 25.53 17.78 -39.33
N ILE A 140 24.49 18.48 -38.87
CA ILE A 140 23.56 19.22 -39.72
C ILE A 140 24.30 20.34 -40.48
N GLN A 141 25.20 21.05 -39.82
CA GLN A 141 25.97 22.12 -40.45
C GLN A 141 26.99 21.58 -41.47
N GLU A 142 27.60 20.42 -41.20
CA GLU A 142 28.46 19.71 -42.15
C GLU A 142 27.67 19.23 -43.36
N ALA A 143 26.51 18.60 -43.15
CA ALA A 143 25.61 18.18 -44.22
C ALA A 143 25.15 19.37 -45.09
N ARG A 144 24.82 20.50 -44.45
CA ARG A 144 24.50 21.75 -45.15
C ARG A 144 25.67 22.24 -46.01
N ASN A 145 26.89 22.23 -45.49
CA ASN A 145 28.08 22.62 -46.24
C ASN A 145 28.36 21.68 -47.42
N CYS A 146 28.18 20.36 -47.23
CA CYS A 146 28.31 19.37 -48.30
C CYS A 146 27.26 19.59 -49.41
N LEU A 147 26.01 19.83 -49.04
CA LEU A 147 24.94 20.15 -50.00
C LEU A 147 25.16 21.49 -50.69
N GLN A 148 25.69 22.49 -49.98
CA GLN A 148 26.04 23.78 -50.56
C GLN A 148 27.17 23.62 -51.59
N LYS A 149 28.21 22.85 -51.26
CA LYS A 149 29.31 22.56 -52.19
C LYS A 149 28.83 21.77 -53.42
N LEU A 150 27.94 20.79 -53.23
CA LEU A 150 27.30 20.09 -54.34
C LEU A 150 26.50 21.04 -55.23
N ARG A 151 25.76 21.98 -54.63
CA ARG A 151 25.00 23.00 -55.37
C ARG A 151 25.93 23.94 -56.15
N GLU A 152 27.04 24.35 -55.57
CA GLU A 152 28.08 25.16 -56.23
C GLU A 152 28.79 24.36 -57.34
N ASP A 153 29.05 23.07 -57.16
CA ASP A 153 29.62 22.18 -58.18
C ASP A 153 28.65 22.00 -59.37
N ILE A 154 27.36 21.85 -59.10
CA ILE A 154 26.33 21.78 -60.17
C ILE A 154 26.19 23.13 -60.86
N SER A 155 26.15 24.23 -60.12
CA SER A 155 26.01 25.58 -60.69
C SER A 155 27.24 25.95 -61.52
N SER A 156 28.45 25.64 -61.04
CA SER A 156 29.70 25.89 -61.77
C SER A 156 29.85 24.99 -63.00
N LYS A 157 29.30 23.77 -62.98
CA LYS A 157 29.19 22.94 -64.19
C LYS A 157 28.19 23.51 -65.19
N LEU A 158 27.04 24.00 -64.73
CA LEU A 158 26.01 24.58 -65.58
C LEU A 158 26.44 25.93 -66.19
N ASP A 159 27.13 26.78 -65.42
CA ASP A 159 27.69 28.04 -65.90
C ASP A 159 28.86 27.83 -66.88
N ARG A 160 29.59 26.70 -66.78
CA ARG A 160 30.59 26.30 -67.79
C ARG A 160 29.96 25.71 -69.06
N ASP A 161 28.81 25.05 -68.95
CA ASP A 161 28.08 24.44 -70.08
C ASP A 161 27.21 25.44 -70.85
N LEU A 162 26.84 26.59 -70.27
CA LEU A 162 26.08 27.63 -70.99
C LEU A 162 26.93 28.52 -71.91
N GLY A 163 28.26 28.37 -71.88
CA GLY A 163 29.20 29.09 -72.75
C GLY A 163 29.53 28.39 -74.07
N ASP A 164 29.29 27.08 -74.17
CA ASP A 164 29.56 26.30 -75.37
C ASP A 164 28.34 25.46 -75.75
N SER A 165 27.91 25.61 -77.00
CA SER A 165 26.77 24.98 -77.65
C SER A 165 26.53 23.48 -77.34
N LEU A 166 25.26 23.14 -77.11
CA LEU A 166 24.57 21.83 -77.32
C LEU A 166 25.22 20.95 -78.42
N PRO A 167 25.19 19.60 -78.31
CA PRO A 167 23.93 18.87 -78.12
C PRO A 167 23.93 17.62 -77.21
N GLN A 168 22.79 17.49 -76.53
CA GLN A 168 22.01 16.28 -76.25
C GLN A 168 22.53 14.98 -76.91
N GLN A 169 23.12 14.10 -76.11
CA GLN A 169 23.47 12.73 -76.51
C GLN A 169 22.46 11.76 -75.89
N GLU A 170 21.35 11.55 -76.60
CA GLU A 170 20.56 10.33 -76.46
C GLU A 170 21.42 9.14 -76.88
N ILE A 171 21.40 8.09 -76.07
CA ILE A 171 22.08 6.82 -76.32
C ILE A 171 21.37 6.14 -77.50
N GLN A 172 21.87 6.40 -78.70
CA GLN A 172 21.50 5.69 -79.91
C GLN A 172 22.29 4.39 -79.98
N VAL A 173 21.65 3.28 -79.63
CA VAL A 173 22.17 1.92 -79.84
C VAL A 173 22.20 1.67 -81.35
N VAL A 174 23.39 1.76 -81.92
CA VAL A 174 23.68 1.42 -83.32
C VAL A 174 23.56 -0.09 -83.48
N LEU A 175 22.46 -0.55 -84.08
CA LEU A 175 22.33 -1.90 -84.62
C LEU A 175 22.78 -1.87 -86.08
N GLU A 176 24.08 -2.03 -86.30
CA GLU A 176 24.66 -2.19 -87.64
C GLU A 176 24.24 -3.54 -88.25
N LYS A 177 23.55 -3.48 -89.39
CA LYS A 177 23.31 -4.63 -90.28
C LYS A 177 24.55 -4.87 -91.14
N PRO A 178 25.09 -6.09 -91.25
CA PRO A 178 26.07 -6.42 -92.27
C PRO A 178 25.36 -7.08 -93.46
N ASN A 179 25.33 -6.40 -94.60
CA ASN A 179 25.59 -6.96 -95.95
C ASN A 179 25.02 -6.05 -97.02
N GLY A 180 25.92 -5.52 -97.82
CA GLY A 180 25.61 -4.88 -99.09
C GLY A 180 26.91 -4.70 -99.84
N PHE A 181 27.35 -5.77 -100.50
CA PHE A 181 28.44 -5.82 -101.47
C PHE A 181 28.51 -4.50 -102.27
N ASN A 182 29.50 -3.67 -101.94
CA ASN A 182 29.97 -2.60 -102.82
C ASN A 182 31.49 -2.72 -102.90
N GLN A 183 31.95 -3.83 -103.48
CA GLN A 183 33.23 -3.82 -104.16
C GLN A 183 32.98 -3.23 -105.55
N SER A 184 33.09 -1.91 -105.65
CA SER A 184 33.36 -1.26 -106.92
C SER A 184 34.66 -1.87 -107.47
N LEU A 185 34.54 -2.59 -108.58
CA LEU A 185 35.66 -3.00 -109.44
C LEU A 185 36.61 -1.82 -109.68
N PRO A 186 37.91 -2.10 -109.75
CA PRO A 186 38.69 -1.68 -110.91
C PRO A 186 39.33 -2.92 -111.57
N PRO A 187 39.77 -2.90 -112.86
CA PRO A 187 39.98 -1.74 -113.74
C PRO A 187 39.54 -1.93 -115.22
N GLU A 188 39.46 -0.84 -115.98
CA GLU A 188 39.71 -0.87 -117.42
C GLU A 188 41.21 -1.19 -117.64
N VAL A 189 41.52 -2.31 -118.30
CA VAL A 189 42.83 -2.55 -118.91
C VAL A 189 42.61 -3.01 -120.33
N ASP A 190 42.53 -2.01 -121.19
CA ASP A 190 42.57 -2.12 -122.64
C ASP A 190 44.04 -2.15 -123.06
N THR A 191 44.61 -3.34 -123.27
CA THR A 191 45.74 -3.66 -124.18
C THR A 191 46.15 -5.13 -123.99
N CYS A 192 45.44 -6.03 -124.65
CA CYS A 192 45.94 -7.36 -124.96
C CYS A 192 46.51 -7.36 -126.37
N ILE A 193 47.84 -7.32 -126.53
CA ILE A 193 48.54 -7.97 -127.65
C ILE A 193 49.92 -8.44 -127.13
N ASN A 194 50.10 -9.77 -127.00
CA ASN A 194 51.33 -10.52 -126.68
C ASN A 194 51.74 -10.76 -125.20
N GLY A 195 50.80 -11.18 -124.33
CA GLY A 195 51.09 -11.67 -122.97
C GLY A 195 50.01 -12.57 -122.30
N ASP A 196 49.21 -13.30 -123.08
CA ASP A 196 47.79 -13.59 -122.74
C ASP A 196 47.47 -14.94 -122.04
N VAL A 197 48.30 -15.97 -122.20
CA VAL A 197 48.10 -17.26 -121.48
C VAL A 197 48.72 -17.22 -120.08
N GLU A 198 49.78 -16.44 -119.93
CA GLU A 198 50.49 -16.27 -118.67
C GLU A 198 49.77 -15.26 -117.77
N SER A 199 49.13 -14.23 -118.33
CA SER A 199 48.25 -13.31 -117.59
C SER A 199 47.05 -14.05 -116.99
N LEU A 200 46.33 -14.86 -117.77
CA LEU A 200 45.16 -15.62 -117.28
C LEU A 200 45.57 -16.62 -116.18
N ARG A 201 46.66 -17.35 -116.35
CA ARG A 201 47.17 -18.26 -115.29
C ARG A 201 47.51 -17.51 -114.00
N LYS A 202 48.12 -16.32 -114.10
CA LYS A 202 48.39 -15.46 -112.96
C LYS A 202 47.09 -15.02 -112.29
N THR A 203 46.09 -14.57 -113.07
CA THR A 203 44.80 -14.16 -112.49
C THR A 203 44.05 -15.29 -111.78
N VAL A 204 44.10 -16.52 -112.29
CA VAL A 204 43.49 -17.69 -111.64
C VAL A 204 44.24 -18.06 -110.37
N GLN A 205 45.59 -18.02 -110.38
CA GLN A 205 46.40 -18.22 -109.18
C GLN A 205 46.10 -17.16 -108.12
N ASP A 206 46.03 -15.89 -108.50
CA ASP A 206 45.70 -14.77 -107.60
C ASP A 206 44.29 -14.92 -107.01
N LEU A 207 43.31 -15.40 -107.79
CA LEU A 207 41.95 -15.66 -107.31
C LEU A 207 41.89 -16.83 -106.33
N LEU A 208 42.64 -17.91 -106.58
CA LEU A 208 42.72 -19.04 -105.66
C LEU A 208 43.38 -18.64 -104.34
N VAL A 209 44.45 -17.84 -104.39
CA VAL A 209 45.08 -17.27 -103.20
C VAL A 209 44.09 -16.39 -102.44
N LYS A 210 43.36 -15.49 -103.12
CA LYS A 210 42.34 -14.65 -102.49
C LYS A 210 41.20 -15.45 -101.86
N LEU A 211 40.71 -16.50 -102.52
CA LEU A 211 39.68 -17.38 -101.96
C LEU A 211 40.20 -18.07 -100.70
N GLN A 212 41.42 -18.59 -100.76
CA GLN A 212 42.04 -19.28 -99.63
C GLN A 212 42.32 -18.32 -98.47
N GLU A 213 42.75 -17.09 -98.73
CA GLU A 213 42.88 -16.02 -97.74
C GLU A 213 41.54 -15.65 -97.11
N ALA A 214 40.49 -15.50 -97.92
CA ALA A 214 39.14 -15.19 -97.42
C ALA A 214 38.55 -16.34 -96.57
N GLU A 215 38.81 -17.59 -96.93
CA GLU A 215 38.43 -18.75 -96.14
C GLU A 215 39.19 -18.81 -94.81
N GLN A 216 40.51 -18.58 -94.84
CA GLN A 216 41.34 -18.49 -93.63
C GLN A 216 40.88 -17.34 -92.72
N GLN A 217 40.56 -16.18 -93.30
CA GLN A 217 40.02 -15.05 -92.55
C GLN A 217 38.70 -15.40 -91.89
N ARG A 218 37.75 -16.01 -92.62
CA ARG A 218 36.46 -16.43 -92.04
C ARG A 218 36.63 -17.47 -90.93
N GLN A 219 37.58 -18.40 -91.07
CA GLN A 219 37.89 -19.38 -90.02
C GLN A 219 38.49 -18.70 -88.78
N SER A 220 39.39 -17.74 -88.97
CA SER A 220 39.95 -16.93 -87.89
C SER A 220 38.88 -16.09 -87.18
N ASP A 221 38.01 -15.42 -87.93
CA ASP A 221 36.89 -14.63 -87.40
C ASP A 221 35.92 -15.51 -86.61
N ARG A 222 35.57 -16.69 -87.12
CA ARG A 222 34.72 -17.66 -86.41
C ARG A 222 35.35 -18.09 -85.09
N ALA A 223 36.64 -18.41 -85.08
CA ALA A 223 37.35 -18.74 -83.84
C ALA A 223 37.40 -17.55 -82.86
N GLY A 224 37.58 -16.33 -83.38
CA GLY A 224 37.50 -15.10 -82.58
C GLY A 224 36.13 -14.91 -81.93
N PHE A 225 35.04 -15.08 -82.70
CA PHE A 225 33.68 -15.01 -82.18
C PHE A 225 33.36 -16.12 -81.16
N GLU A 226 33.89 -17.33 -81.37
CA GLU A 226 33.68 -18.44 -80.42
C GLU A 226 34.34 -18.17 -79.07
N VAL A 227 35.53 -17.55 -79.07
CA VAL A 227 36.21 -17.10 -77.84
C VAL A 227 35.42 -16.00 -77.14
N THR A 228 34.96 -14.97 -77.86
CA THR A 228 34.19 -13.88 -77.25
C THR A 228 32.82 -14.35 -76.74
N LEU A 229 32.12 -15.24 -77.46
CA LEU A 229 30.89 -15.86 -76.99
C LEU A 229 31.13 -16.68 -75.71
N SER A 230 32.19 -17.49 -75.68
CA SER A 230 32.57 -18.26 -74.49
C SER A 230 32.91 -17.36 -73.30
N GLN A 231 33.52 -16.19 -73.57
CA GLN A 231 33.80 -15.19 -72.54
C GLN A 231 32.52 -14.58 -71.98
N TYR A 232 31.60 -14.10 -72.84
CA TYR A 232 30.33 -13.53 -72.41
C TYR A 232 29.46 -14.55 -71.66
N GLN A 233 29.46 -15.82 -72.08
CA GLN A 233 28.76 -16.88 -71.37
C GLN A 233 29.31 -17.02 -69.94
N ARG A 234 30.64 -17.07 -69.78
CA ARG A 234 31.26 -17.18 -68.46
C ARG A 234 30.96 -15.96 -67.57
N GLU A 235 30.99 -14.75 -68.14
CA GLU A 235 30.64 -13.52 -67.43
C GLU A 235 29.18 -13.52 -66.97
N ALA A 236 28.26 -14.01 -67.81
CA ALA A 236 26.85 -14.17 -67.45
C ALA A 236 26.64 -15.21 -66.34
N GLU A 237 27.31 -16.36 -66.42
CA GLU A 237 27.26 -17.39 -65.37
C GLU A 237 27.82 -16.87 -64.03
N GLN A 238 28.94 -16.14 -64.07
CA GLN A 238 29.52 -15.50 -62.88
C GLN A 238 28.59 -14.43 -62.29
N SER A 239 27.98 -13.61 -63.14
CA SER A 239 26.99 -12.60 -62.73
C SER A 239 25.78 -13.26 -62.09
N HIS A 240 25.24 -14.33 -62.70
CA HIS A 240 24.11 -15.09 -62.14
C HIS A 240 24.47 -15.74 -60.79
N ALA A 241 25.65 -16.33 -60.65
CA ALA A 241 26.11 -16.90 -59.39
C ALA A 241 26.33 -15.82 -58.31
N ALA A 242 26.70 -14.60 -58.69
CA ALA A 242 26.79 -13.46 -57.77
C ALA A 242 25.41 -12.95 -57.35
N LEU A 243 24.46 -12.88 -58.29
CA LEU A 243 23.07 -12.51 -58.04
C LEU A 243 22.42 -13.50 -57.07
N GLN A 244 22.54 -14.80 -57.32
CA GLN A 244 21.95 -15.83 -56.44
C GLN A 244 22.50 -15.76 -55.01
N ARG A 245 23.80 -15.55 -54.84
CA ARG A 245 24.40 -15.30 -53.51
C ARG A 245 23.88 -14.02 -52.85
N ALA A 246 23.54 -13.00 -53.63
CA ALA A 246 22.94 -11.78 -53.10
C ALA A 246 21.48 -12.01 -52.68
N GLU A 247 20.72 -12.77 -53.46
CA GLU A 247 19.35 -13.19 -53.14
C GLU A 247 19.30 -14.01 -51.85
N ASP A 248 20.14 -15.04 -51.69
CA ASP A 248 20.22 -15.84 -50.47
C ASP A 248 20.52 -14.97 -49.23
N ARG A 249 21.40 -13.96 -49.39
CA ARG A 249 21.72 -13.00 -48.33
C ARG A 249 20.54 -12.09 -48.00
N VAL A 250 19.73 -11.70 -48.98
CA VAL A 250 18.52 -10.91 -48.75
C VAL A 250 17.48 -11.76 -48.03
N GLU A 251 17.24 -13.00 -48.45
CA GLU A 251 16.30 -13.91 -47.78
C GLU A 251 16.71 -14.16 -46.32
N GLN A 252 18.01 -14.36 -46.06
CA GLN A 252 18.53 -14.45 -44.68
C GLN A 252 18.23 -13.19 -43.87
N LYS A 253 18.43 -12.00 -44.46
CA LYS A 253 18.15 -10.73 -43.77
C LYS A 253 16.66 -10.49 -43.57
N GLU A 254 15.81 -10.91 -44.48
CA GLU A 254 14.35 -10.87 -44.33
C GLU A 254 13.90 -11.78 -43.18
N ALA A 255 14.48 -12.99 -43.07
CA ALA A 255 14.24 -13.88 -41.93
C ALA A 255 14.67 -13.25 -40.60
N GLU A 256 15.86 -12.66 -40.53
CA GLU A 256 16.36 -11.92 -39.36
C GLU A 256 15.42 -10.76 -38.98
N VAL A 257 14.97 -9.98 -39.96
CA VAL A 257 14.02 -8.87 -39.74
C VAL A 257 12.68 -9.39 -39.22
N GLY A 258 12.18 -10.49 -39.77
CA GLY A 258 10.94 -11.13 -39.30
C GLY A 258 11.04 -11.64 -37.85
N GLU A 259 12.20 -12.18 -37.44
CA GLU A 259 12.45 -12.53 -36.05
C GLU A 259 12.46 -11.30 -35.12
N LEU A 260 13.13 -10.23 -35.53
CA LEU A 260 13.17 -8.99 -34.77
C LEU A 260 11.77 -8.38 -34.62
N GLN A 261 10.98 -8.36 -35.68
CA GLN A 261 9.59 -7.90 -35.64
C GLN A 261 8.74 -8.74 -34.68
N ARG A 262 8.86 -10.07 -34.71
CA ARG A 262 8.17 -10.95 -33.75
C ARG A 262 8.56 -10.65 -32.30
N ARG A 263 9.85 -10.44 -32.03
CA ARG A 263 10.35 -10.10 -30.68
C ARG A 263 9.84 -8.73 -30.23
N LEU A 264 9.84 -7.73 -31.11
CA LEU A 264 9.32 -6.40 -30.83
C LEU A 264 7.82 -6.42 -30.52
N LEU A 265 7.03 -7.14 -31.30
CA LEU A 265 5.60 -7.32 -31.03
C LEU A 265 5.36 -8.03 -29.70
N GLY A 266 6.14 -9.07 -29.38
CA GLY A 266 6.11 -9.72 -28.07
C GLY A 266 6.34 -8.73 -26.94
N MET A 267 7.43 -7.95 -27.03
CA MET A 267 7.76 -6.91 -26.05
C MET A 267 6.66 -5.83 -25.93
N GLU A 268 6.05 -5.41 -27.04
CA GLU A 268 4.96 -4.43 -27.03
C GLU A 268 3.71 -4.97 -26.33
N THR A 269 3.35 -6.23 -26.58
CA THR A 269 2.23 -6.87 -25.88
C THR A 269 2.50 -7.05 -24.39
N GLU A 270 3.72 -7.44 -24.01
CA GLU A 270 4.15 -7.53 -22.61
C GLU A 270 4.15 -6.15 -21.94
N HIS A 271 4.66 -5.12 -22.62
CA HIS A 271 4.65 -3.74 -22.14
C HIS A 271 3.21 -3.26 -21.87
N GLN A 272 2.29 -3.51 -22.81
CA GLN A 272 0.89 -3.16 -22.65
C GLN A 272 0.24 -3.92 -21.48
N ALA A 273 0.54 -5.21 -21.32
CA ALA A 273 0.06 -6.02 -20.19
C ALA A 273 0.64 -5.57 -18.83
N LEU A 274 1.88 -5.09 -18.81
CA LEU A 274 2.48 -4.49 -17.62
C LEU A 274 1.83 -3.15 -17.28
N LEU A 275 1.56 -2.30 -18.28
CA LEU A 275 0.84 -1.04 -18.08
C LEU A 275 -0.56 -1.27 -17.51
N THR A 276 -1.29 -2.27 -17.98
CA THR A 276 -2.61 -2.61 -17.39
C THR A 276 -2.47 -3.08 -15.95
N LYS A 277 -1.49 -3.93 -15.62
CA LYS A 277 -1.23 -4.38 -14.25
C LYS A 277 -0.82 -3.25 -13.31
N VAL A 278 -0.02 -2.29 -13.80
CA VAL A 278 0.35 -1.10 -13.02
C VAL A 278 -0.90 -0.27 -12.71
N LYS A 279 -1.76 -0.02 -13.69
CA LYS A 279 -3.03 0.70 -13.48
C LYS A 279 -3.95 -0.01 -12.50
N GLU A 280 -4.09 -1.34 -12.62
CA GLU A 280 -4.85 -2.15 -11.66
C GLU A 280 -4.26 -2.03 -10.25
N GLY A 281 -2.93 -2.11 -10.11
CA GLY A 281 -2.23 -1.91 -8.84
C GLY A 281 -2.44 -0.51 -8.25
N GLU A 282 -2.39 0.54 -9.05
CA GLU A 282 -2.68 1.92 -8.64
C GLU A 282 -4.11 2.06 -8.12
N THR A 283 -5.10 1.49 -8.83
CA THR A 283 -6.50 1.51 -8.38
C THR A 283 -6.69 0.76 -7.06
N ALA A 284 -6.07 -0.42 -6.90
CA ALA A 284 -6.13 -1.18 -5.65
C ALA A 284 -5.46 -0.45 -4.48
N LEU A 285 -4.34 0.24 -4.73
CA LEU A 285 -3.68 1.08 -3.72
C LEU A 285 -4.56 2.26 -3.30
N GLU A 286 -5.26 2.90 -4.24
CA GLU A 286 -6.15 4.02 -3.94
C GLU A 286 -7.38 3.59 -3.12
N GLU A 287 -7.93 2.41 -3.42
CA GLU A 287 -8.98 1.80 -2.59
C GLU A 287 -8.50 1.51 -1.16
N LEU A 288 -7.28 0.98 -1.00
CA LEU A 288 -6.70 0.72 0.32
C LEU A 288 -6.45 2.01 1.10
N ARG A 289 -6.01 3.09 0.43
CA ARG A 289 -5.87 4.41 1.06
C ARG A 289 -7.21 4.96 1.53
N SER A 290 -8.26 4.82 0.71
CA SER A 290 -9.61 5.23 1.07
C SER A 290 -10.11 4.48 2.31
N LYS A 291 -10.00 3.15 2.31
CA LYS A 291 -10.35 2.30 3.47
C LYS A 291 -9.51 2.62 4.71
N ASN A 292 -8.22 2.93 4.53
CA ASN A 292 -7.36 3.33 5.64
C ASN A 292 -7.80 4.68 6.23
N GLY A 293 -8.27 5.62 5.41
CA GLY A 293 -8.92 6.85 5.87
C GLY A 293 -10.15 6.57 6.73
N ASP A 294 -11.03 5.67 6.29
CA ASP A 294 -12.21 5.25 7.07
C ASP A 294 -11.80 4.60 8.40
N CYS A 295 -10.81 3.71 8.39
CA CYS A 295 -10.27 3.08 9.59
C CYS A 295 -9.70 4.11 10.59
N GLN A 296 -9.05 5.17 10.10
CA GLN A 296 -8.57 6.26 10.96
C GLN A 296 -9.73 7.02 11.62
N VAL A 297 -10.78 7.33 10.86
CA VAL A 297 -11.98 7.99 11.41
C VAL A 297 -12.65 7.10 12.47
N GLU A 298 -12.76 5.80 12.23
CA GLU A 298 -13.28 4.86 13.23
C GLU A 298 -12.37 4.72 14.46
N GLN A 299 -11.05 4.78 14.27
CA GLN A 299 -10.07 4.80 15.37
C GLN A 299 -10.21 6.06 16.24
N GLU A 300 -10.40 7.23 15.63
CA GLU A 300 -10.64 8.49 16.36
C GLU A 300 -11.95 8.44 17.16
N LYS A 301 -13.02 7.91 16.56
CA LYS A 301 -14.29 7.69 17.26
C LYS A 301 -14.13 6.73 18.44
N ALA A 302 -13.41 5.62 18.25
CA ALA A 302 -13.12 4.67 19.32
C ALA A 302 -12.32 5.33 20.46
N ALA A 303 -11.29 6.10 20.13
CA ALA A 303 -10.50 6.84 21.12
C ALA A 303 -11.35 7.88 21.91
N SER A 304 -12.28 8.56 21.23
CA SER A 304 -13.22 9.47 21.90
C SER A 304 -14.14 8.73 22.87
N LEU A 305 -14.70 7.60 22.45
CA LEU A 305 -15.54 6.75 23.30
C LEU A 305 -14.76 6.19 24.49
N GLU A 306 -13.51 5.77 24.31
CA GLU A 306 -12.64 5.32 25.40
C GLU A 306 -12.40 6.43 26.44
N LYS A 307 -12.18 7.67 25.98
CA LYS A 307 -12.05 8.84 26.87
C LYS A 307 -13.34 9.10 27.65
N GLU A 308 -14.49 8.99 27.00
CA GLU A 308 -15.80 9.12 27.68
C GLU A 308 -16.01 8.01 28.71
N VAL A 309 -15.69 6.76 28.37
CA VAL A 309 -15.77 5.62 29.29
C VAL A 309 -14.84 5.82 30.49
N ALA A 310 -13.62 6.30 30.28
CA ALA A 310 -12.71 6.64 31.39
C ALA A 310 -13.29 7.72 32.29
N GLY A 311 -13.83 8.81 31.71
CA GLY A 311 -14.48 9.87 32.48
C GLY A 311 -15.72 9.41 33.26
N LEU A 312 -16.52 8.48 32.69
CA LEU A 312 -17.64 7.87 33.41
C LEU A 312 -17.17 6.98 34.55
N ARG A 313 -16.09 6.21 34.36
CA ARG A 313 -15.49 5.39 35.43
C ARG A 313 -15.01 6.26 36.60
N GLU A 314 -14.40 7.40 36.32
CA GLU A 314 -13.98 8.36 37.36
C GLU A 314 -15.18 8.94 38.12
N LYS A 315 -16.27 9.31 37.40
CA LYS A 315 -17.50 9.80 38.04
C LYS A 315 -18.12 8.74 38.95
N ILE A 316 -18.18 7.48 38.51
CA ILE A 316 -18.65 6.36 39.33
C ILE A 316 -17.77 6.24 40.58
N HIS A 317 -16.45 6.29 40.43
CA HIS A 317 -15.53 6.20 41.56
C HIS A 317 -15.74 7.33 42.59
N HIS A 318 -15.91 8.57 42.12
CA HIS A 318 -16.19 9.70 43.00
C HIS A 318 -17.54 9.55 43.74
N LEU A 319 -18.58 9.08 43.05
CA LEU A 319 -19.88 8.80 43.66
C LEU A 319 -19.78 7.71 44.73
N ASP A 320 -19.02 6.65 44.48
CA ASP A 320 -18.79 5.58 45.46
C ASP A 320 -18.10 6.08 46.72
N ASP A 321 -17.12 6.97 46.60
CA ASP A 321 -16.44 7.56 47.75
C ASP A 321 -17.35 8.50 48.55
N MET A 322 -18.19 9.29 47.87
CA MET A 322 -19.22 10.08 48.52
C MET A 322 -20.23 9.19 49.25
N LEU A 323 -20.66 8.09 48.64
CA LEU A 323 -21.55 7.12 49.26
C LEU A 323 -20.93 6.50 50.51
N LYS A 324 -19.67 6.06 50.45
CA LYS A 324 -18.94 5.52 51.61
C LYS A 324 -18.80 6.56 52.73
N SER A 325 -18.54 7.83 52.39
CA SER A 325 -18.47 8.92 53.36
C SER A 325 -19.82 9.16 54.05
N GLN A 326 -20.91 9.21 53.28
CA GLN A 326 -22.26 9.34 53.82
C GLN A 326 -22.62 8.13 54.70
N GLN A 327 -22.33 6.90 54.26
CA GLN A 327 -22.53 5.68 55.06
C GLN A 327 -21.76 5.75 56.38
N ARG A 328 -20.51 6.21 56.37
CA ARG A 328 -19.71 6.38 57.60
C ARG A 328 -20.35 7.40 58.54
N LYS A 329 -20.85 8.53 58.01
CA LYS A 329 -21.55 9.55 58.79
C LYS A 329 -22.82 9.00 59.43
N VAL A 330 -23.62 8.24 58.70
CA VAL A 330 -24.83 7.60 59.24
C VAL A 330 -24.47 6.60 60.34
N ARG A 331 -23.42 5.79 60.17
CA ARG A 331 -22.94 4.88 61.22
C ARG A 331 -22.55 5.64 62.49
N GLN A 332 -21.82 6.75 62.36
CA GLN A 332 -21.47 7.61 63.50
C GLN A 332 -22.72 8.21 64.17
N MET A 333 -23.71 8.65 63.39
CA MET A 333 -24.97 9.16 63.95
C MET A 333 -25.74 8.07 64.72
N ILE A 334 -25.78 6.84 64.21
CA ILE A 334 -26.38 5.69 64.90
C ILE A 334 -25.66 5.41 66.21
N GLU A 335 -24.32 5.41 66.20
CA GLU A 335 -23.49 5.20 67.40
C GLU A 335 -23.73 6.30 68.45
N GLN A 336 -23.79 7.57 68.03
CA GLN A 336 -24.11 8.69 68.92
C GLN A 336 -25.51 8.56 69.54
N LEU A 337 -26.51 8.16 68.74
CA LEU A 337 -27.87 7.93 69.24
C LEU A 337 -27.94 6.76 70.23
N GLN A 338 -27.21 5.66 69.96
CA GLN A 338 -27.12 4.52 70.87
C GLN A 338 -26.46 4.91 72.21
N ASN A 339 -25.37 5.67 72.17
CA ASN A 339 -24.71 6.19 73.37
C ASN A 339 -25.65 7.10 74.18
N SER A 340 -26.35 8.03 73.51
CA SER A 340 -27.33 8.89 74.18
C SER A 340 -28.46 8.09 74.82
N LYS A 341 -28.98 7.06 74.13
CA LYS A 341 -30.00 6.16 74.68
C LYS A 341 -29.50 5.44 75.95
N ALA A 342 -28.28 4.92 75.95
CA ALA A 342 -27.70 4.27 77.13
C ALA A 342 -27.57 5.23 78.32
N VAL A 343 -27.15 6.48 78.07
CA VAL A 343 -27.08 7.52 79.11
C VAL A 343 -28.47 7.86 79.66
N ILE A 344 -29.48 7.98 78.81
CA ILE A 344 -30.87 8.22 79.25
C ILE A 344 -31.35 7.05 80.12
N GLN A 345 -31.14 5.81 79.67
CA GLN A 345 -31.51 4.61 80.44
C GLN A 345 -30.85 4.58 81.82
N SER A 346 -29.55 4.92 81.92
CA SER A 346 -28.86 5.01 83.21
C SER A 346 -29.42 6.11 84.13
N LYS A 347 -29.91 7.22 83.56
CA LYS A 347 -30.58 8.26 84.34
C LYS A 347 -31.98 7.80 84.78
N ASP A 348 -32.70 7.10 83.93
CA ASP A 348 -34.03 6.55 84.26
C ASP A 348 -33.94 5.53 85.40
N THR A 349 -32.92 4.66 85.42
CA THR A 349 -32.69 3.74 86.55
C THR A 349 -32.37 4.51 87.83
N ALA A 350 -31.51 5.53 87.78
CA ALA A 350 -31.20 6.35 88.96
C ALA A 350 -32.44 7.11 89.47
N ILE A 351 -33.30 7.61 88.57
CA ILE A 351 -34.58 8.23 88.94
C ILE A 351 -35.49 7.20 89.64
N GLN A 352 -35.54 5.96 89.14
CA GLN A 352 -36.34 4.90 89.72
C GLN A 352 -35.84 4.52 91.13
N GLU A 353 -34.52 4.36 91.30
CA GLU A 353 -33.90 4.12 92.62
C GLU A 353 -34.21 5.24 93.62
N LEU A 354 -34.15 6.51 93.17
CA LEU A 354 -34.52 7.66 94.00
C LEU A 354 -36.00 7.66 94.36
N LYS A 355 -36.89 7.29 93.44
CA LYS A 355 -38.33 7.15 93.72
C LYS A 355 -38.59 6.07 94.76
N GLU A 356 -37.92 4.92 94.67
CA GLU A 356 -38.03 3.83 95.66
C GLU A 356 -37.54 4.29 97.03
N LYS A 357 -36.42 5.02 97.09
CA LYS A 357 -35.91 5.60 98.33
C LYS A 357 -36.87 6.63 98.94
N ILE A 358 -37.49 7.48 98.11
CA ILE A 358 -38.52 8.42 98.57
C ILE A 358 -39.70 7.64 99.15
N ALA A 359 -40.23 6.65 98.44
CA ALA A 359 -41.35 5.83 98.91
C ALA A 359 -41.04 5.10 100.23
N TYR A 360 -39.81 4.58 100.39
CA TYR A 360 -39.35 3.99 101.65
C TYR A 360 -39.35 5.01 102.79
N LEU A 361 -38.77 6.19 102.57
CA LEU A 361 -38.72 7.26 103.57
C LEU A 361 -40.11 7.84 103.88
N GLU A 362 -41.02 7.88 102.90
CA GLU A 362 -42.41 8.28 103.09
C GLU A 362 -43.15 7.26 103.98
N ALA A 363 -42.94 5.96 103.76
CA ALA A 363 -43.51 4.91 104.60
C ALA A 363 -42.95 4.92 106.03
N GLU A 364 -41.64 5.11 106.18
CA GLU A 364 -40.99 5.25 107.50
C GLU A 364 -41.49 6.52 108.22
N ASN A 365 -41.61 7.63 107.51
CA ASN A 365 -42.22 8.84 108.07
C ASN A 365 -43.66 8.55 108.52
N LEU A 366 -44.48 7.90 107.69
CA LEU A 366 -45.86 7.57 108.04
C LEU A 366 -45.91 6.71 109.30
N GLU A 367 -45.09 5.67 109.41
CA GLU A 367 -45.02 4.83 110.62
C GLU A 367 -44.63 5.64 111.87
N MET A 368 -43.67 6.57 111.73
CA MET A 368 -43.29 7.45 112.83
C MET A 368 -44.40 8.43 113.22
N HIS A 369 -45.16 8.94 112.24
CA HIS A 369 -46.34 9.77 112.48
C HIS A 369 -47.44 8.96 113.18
N ASP A 370 -47.75 7.74 112.72
CA ASP A 370 -48.73 6.84 113.36
C ASP A 370 -48.35 6.54 114.81
N ARG A 371 -47.07 6.23 115.08
CA ARG A 371 -46.54 6.04 116.43
C ARG A 371 -46.73 7.29 117.31
N MET A 372 -46.49 8.47 116.74
CA MET A 372 -46.67 9.75 117.44
C MET A 372 -48.14 10.01 117.74
N GLU A 373 -49.04 9.77 116.79
CA GLU A 373 -50.48 9.90 116.96
C GLU A 373 -51.01 8.96 118.04
N HIS A 374 -50.55 7.71 118.10
CA HIS A 374 -50.91 6.79 119.18
C HIS A 374 -50.46 7.26 120.57
N LEU A 375 -49.28 7.90 120.67
CA LEU A 375 -48.81 8.48 121.95
C LEU A 375 -49.64 9.69 122.35
N ILE A 376 -50.00 10.55 121.38
CA ILE A 376 -50.90 11.68 121.58
C ILE A 376 -52.29 11.17 122.01
N GLU A 377 -52.83 10.16 121.34
CA GLU A 377 -54.12 9.56 121.67
C GLU A 377 -54.11 8.92 123.06
N LYS A 378 -53.03 8.24 123.46
CA LYS A 378 -52.85 7.76 124.85
C LYS A 378 -52.81 8.92 125.85
N GLN A 379 -52.09 10.00 125.55
CA GLN A 379 -52.08 11.19 126.40
C GLN A 379 -53.47 11.83 126.54
N ILE A 380 -54.26 11.89 125.46
CA ILE A 380 -55.63 12.41 125.48
C ILE A 380 -56.56 11.43 126.23
N SER A 381 -56.38 10.12 126.05
CA SER A 381 -57.23 9.08 126.67
C SER A 381 -56.97 8.91 128.18
N TYR A 382 -55.73 9.07 128.65
CA TYR A 382 -55.38 9.18 130.08
C TYR A 382 -55.50 10.61 130.63
N GLY A 383 -55.66 11.60 129.76
CA GLY A 383 -55.74 13.03 130.05
C GLY A 383 -57.04 13.65 129.55
N ASN A 384 -58.19 13.01 129.80
CA ASN A 384 -59.49 13.66 129.65
C ASN A 384 -59.77 14.60 130.84
N PHE A 385 -58.84 15.51 131.10
CA PHE A 385 -59.10 16.80 131.73
C PHE A 385 -58.11 17.80 131.15
N SER A 386 -58.52 18.51 130.10
CA SER A 386 -58.41 19.97 130.01
C SER A 386 -58.40 20.40 128.53
N THR A 387 -59.51 21.01 128.14
CA THR A 387 -59.67 21.91 126.99
C THR A 387 -58.49 22.87 126.82
N GLN A 388 -58.19 23.30 125.57
CA GLN A 388 -58.39 24.69 125.12
C GLN A 388 -57.52 25.12 123.89
N ASN A 389 -58.19 25.77 122.92
CA ASN A 389 -57.76 26.83 121.98
C ASN A 389 -56.86 26.59 120.74
N ARG A 390 -57.52 26.69 119.57
CA ARG A 390 -57.55 27.81 118.59
C ARG A 390 -56.24 28.54 118.16
N ALA A 391 -56.09 28.58 116.83
CA ALA A 391 -55.65 29.67 115.91
C ALA A 391 -54.20 29.75 115.35
N LYS A 392 -54.17 29.74 114.00
CA LYS A 392 -53.39 30.54 113.03
C LYS A 392 -51.87 30.36 113.00
N THR A 393 -51.27 30.26 111.80
CA THR A 393 -50.24 31.18 111.24
C THR A 393 -49.81 30.78 109.81
N GLU A 394 -49.98 31.74 108.89
CA GLU A 394 -49.23 32.18 107.70
C GLU A 394 -48.27 31.26 106.90
N ASN A 395 -48.46 31.31 105.56
CA ASN A 395 -47.45 31.14 104.50
C ASN A 395 -46.40 32.27 104.56
N PRO A 396 -45.13 32.07 104.14
CA PRO A 396 -44.79 32.35 102.74
C PRO A 396 -43.58 31.58 102.16
N SER A 397 -43.56 31.32 100.85
CA SER A 397 -42.38 31.61 100.02
C SER A 397 -42.62 31.35 98.53
N SER A 398 -42.62 32.46 97.78
CA SER A 398 -42.52 32.52 96.33
C SER A 398 -41.04 32.43 95.95
N VAL A 399 -40.59 31.29 95.42
CA VAL A 399 -39.26 31.16 94.79
C VAL A 399 -39.37 31.52 93.31
N ARG A 400 -38.66 32.58 92.91
CA ARG A 400 -38.55 33.02 91.51
C ARG A 400 -37.77 31.98 90.71
N ILE A 401 -38.37 31.45 89.66
CA ILE A 401 -37.68 30.63 88.66
C ILE A 401 -36.84 31.57 87.80
N ALA A 402 -35.52 31.48 87.93
CA ALA A 402 -34.58 32.11 87.01
C ALA A 402 -34.67 31.43 85.64
N LYS A 403 -34.84 32.24 84.60
CA LYS A 403 -34.85 31.83 83.19
C LYS A 403 -33.44 31.33 82.79
N PRO A 404 -33.30 30.19 82.06
CA PRO A 404 -31.98 29.72 81.64
C PRO A 404 -31.39 30.61 80.54
N PRO A 405 -30.04 30.70 80.41
CA PRO A 405 -29.38 31.56 79.43
C PRO A 405 -29.59 31.01 78.01
N SER A 406 -29.97 31.91 77.10
CA SER A 406 -30.12 31.62 75.66
C SER A 406 -28.78 31.23 75.01
N PRO A 407 -28.77 30.34 73.99
CA PRO A 407 -27.54 30.02 73.26
C PRO A 407 -27.10 31.19 72.35
N LYS A 408 -25.79 31.44 72.30
CA LYS A 408 -25.13 32.41 71.40
C LYS A 408 -25.42 32.08 69.92
N PRO A 409 -25.69 33.06 69.06
CA PRO A 409 -25.83 32.82 67.62
C PRO A 409 -24.46 32.59 66.96
N MET A 410 -24.38 31.57 66.09
CA MET A 410 -23.19 31.28 65.26
C MET A 410 -23.14 32.20 64.02
N PRO A 411 -21.96 32.48 63.46
CA PRO A 411 -21.81 33.41 62.35
C PRO A 411 -22.37 32.82 61.04
N LEU A 412 -23.13 33.63 60.29
CA LEU A 412 -23.53 33.29 58.92
C LEU A 412 -22.34 33.49 57.98
N ILE A 413 -21.89 32.41 57.36
CA ILE A 413 -20.98 32.47 56.21
C ILE A 413 -21.83 32.84 54.99
N ARG A 414 -21.53 33.96 54.34
CA ARG A 414 -22.10 34.31 53.04
C ARG A 414 -21.26 33.64 51.96
N VAL A 415 -21.88 32.75 51.19
CA VAL A 415 -21.33 32.25 49.93
C VAL A 415 -21.52 33.37 48.90
N VAL A 416 -20.42 33.86 48.35
CA VAL A 416 -20.43 34.68 47.14
C VAL A 416 -20.17 33.72 45.99
N GLU A 417 -21.16 33.53 45.13
CA GLU A 417 -20.98 32.83 43.86
C GLU A 417 -20.14 33.71 42.94
N THR A 418 -19.05 33.13 42.40
CA THR A 418 -18.29 33.66 41.26
C THR A 418 -18.28 32.62 40.17
#